data_AF-A0A957Z4B4-F1
#
_entry.id   AF-A0A957Z4B4-F1
#
_cell.length_a   1.000
_cell.length_b   1.000
_cell.length_c   1.000
_cell.angle_alpha   90.00
_cell.angle_beta   90.00
_cell.angle_gamma   90.00
#
_symmetry.space_group_name_H-M   'P 1'
#
loop_
_entity.id
_entity.type
_entity.pdbx_description
1 polymer ?
#
loop_
_entity_poly.entity_id
_entity_poly.type
_entity_poly.pdbx_seq_one_letter_code
_entity_poly.pdbx_strand_id
1 'polypeptide(L)'
;MATATRMLDRLTPRTMRGKRTLIGYVFISPFILGFLLWFLLPVLIAVWLTFTDWNLIRPPRYVGLENILQMPQDKLFWQALKVTSVFTLFSVPLSLILGFALALLMNTKVRGISLFRTVYYLPSIVPAVASAVLWAWIFNTEFGLLNVLVRALGFPKIAWLQDPQWTMPAFIMMSLWT
;
A
#
# COMPACT_ATOMS: atom_id res chain seq x y z
N MET A 1 -9.12 26.57 47.51
CA MET A 1 -8.36 26.90 46.29
C MET A 1 -6.85 26.61 46.36
N ALA A 2 -6.20 26.62 47.54
CA ALA A 2 -4.74 26.43 47.67
C ALA A 2 -4.23 24.96 47.53
N THR A 3 -5.11 23.96 47.51
CA THR A 3 -4.72 22.54 47.52
C THR A 3 -4.44 21.99 46.11
N ALA A 4 -5.10 22.52 45.08
CA ALA A 4 -4.93 22.09 43.69
C ALA A 4 -3.59 22.54 43.10
N THR A 5 -3.10 23.73 43.48
CA THR A 5 -1.83 24.31 43.03
C THR A 5 -0.63 23.48 43.50
N ARG A 6 -0.69 22.88 44.70
CA ARG A 6 0.39 22.05 45.24
C ARG A 6 0.56 20.68 44.57
N MET A 7 -0.47 20.18 43.89
CA MET A 7 -0.38 18.90 43.17
C MET A 7 0.34 19.04 41.83
N LEU A 8 0.15 20.15 41.11
CA LEU A 8 0.81 20.42 39.84
C LEU A 8 2.32 20.68 39.99
N ASP A 9 2.75 21.24 41.13
CA ASP A 9 4.17 21.46 41.43
C ASP A 9 4.98 20.17 41.59
N ARG A 10 4.35 19.02 41.88
CA ARG A 10 5.03 17.73 41.99
C ARG A 10 5.32 17.05 40.66
N LEU A 11 4.65 17.48 39.58
CA LEU A 11 4.84 16.95 38.24
C LEU A 11 5.90 17.72 37.44
N THR A 12 6.40 18.85 37.97
CA THR A 12 7.45 19.63 37.30
C THR A 12 8.84 19.07 37.65
N PRO A 13 9.64 18.64 36.66
CA PRO A 13 10.96 18.11 36.94
C PRO A 13 11.87 19.21 37.50
N ARG A 14 12.41 19.01 38.72
CA ARG A 14 13.27 19.99 39.40
C ARG A 14 14.69 20.08 38.83
N THR A 15 15.10 19.15 37.97
CA THR A 15 16.41 19.14 37.30
C THR A 15 16.30 19.49 35.82
N MET A 16 17.28 20.23 35.28
CA MET A 16 17.35 20.60 33.85
C MET A 16 17.25 19.40 32.91
N ARG A 17 17.71 18.22 33.35
CA ARG A 17 17.62 16.96 32.61
C ARG A 17 16.18 16.45 32.51
N GLY A 18 15.42 16.49 33.61
CA GLY A 18 14.01 16.09 33.61
C GLY A 18 13.11 17.04 32.82
N LYS A 19 13.39 18.35 32.85
CA LYS A 19 12.67 19.34 32.02
C LYS A 19 12.87 19.08 30.54
N ARG A 20 14.10 18.74 30.11
CA ARG A 20 14.41 18.36 28.72
C ARG A 20 13.67 17.09 28.28
N THR A 21 13.57 16.08 29.15
CA THR A 21 12.82 14.84 28.85
C THR A 21 11.31 15.10 28.73
N LEU A 22 10.72 15.90 29.63
CA LEU A 22 9.30 16.24 29.56
C LEU A 22 8.97 17.02 28.29
N ILE A 23 9.81 18.00 27.94
CA ILE A 23 9.68 18.74 26.68
C ILE A 23 9.75 17.79 25.49
N GLY A 24 10.73 16.86 25.46
CA GLY A 24 10.83 15.84 24.41
C GLY A 24 9.56 15.01 24.25
N TYR A 25 8.94 14.57 25.35
CA TYR A 25 7.67 13.85 25.28
C TYR A 25 6.51 14.71 24.79
N VAL A 26 6.44 15.98 25.17
CA VAL A 26 5.42 16.91 24.66
C VAL A 26 5.58 17.09 23.14
N PHE A 27 6.79 17.23 22.62
CA PHE A 27 7.04 17.36 21.18
C PHE A 27 6.69 16.09 20.38
N ILE A 28 6.88 14.90 20.97
CA ILE A 28 6.53 13.63 20.31
C ILE A 28 5.06 13.26 20.53
N SER A 29 4.39 13.85 21.53
CA SER A 29 3.01 13.51 21.90
C SER A 29 1.98 13.63 20.76
N PRO A 30 2.03 14.62 19.83
CA PRO A 30 1.08 14.67 18.72
C PRO A 30 1.23 13.46 17.78
N PHE A 31 2.46 13.01 17.54
CA PHE A 31 2.72 11.81 16.76
C PHE A 31 2.22 10.56 17.48
N ILE A 32 2.51 10.42 18.77
CA ILE A 32 2.05 9.26 19.56
C ILE A 32 0.52 9.20 19.60
N LEU A 33 -0.13 10.33 19.87
CA LEU A 33 -1.60 10.41 19.89
C LEU A 33 -2.17 10.06 18.51
N GLY A 34 -1.57 10.59 17.44
CA GLY A 34 -1.96 10.25 16.08
C GLY A 34 -1.81 8.75 15.78
N PHE A 35 -0.67 8.16 16.12
CA PHE A 35 -0.42 6.74 15.96
C PHE A 35 -1.41 5.88 16.75
N LEU A 36 -1.67 6.22 18.01
CA LEU A 36 -2.59 5.46 18.86
C LEU A 36 -4.03 5.52 18.33
N LEU A 37 -4.49 6.70 17.94
CA LEU A 37 -5.88 6.92 17.51
C LEU A 37 -6.15 6.43 16.09
N TRP A 38 -5.23 6.66 15.15
CA TRP A 38 -5.47 6.40 13.73
C TRP A 38 -4.87 5.08 13.22
N PHE A 39 -3.89 4.51 13.92
CA PHE A 39 -3.28 3.24 13.53
C PHE A 39 -3.59 2.14 14.53
N LEU A 40 -3.17 2.30 15.80
CA LEU A 40 -3.26 1.22 16.76
C LEU A 40 -4.70 0.88 17.12
N LEU A 41 -5.55 1.88 17.33
CA LEU A 41 -6.95 1.66 17.67
C LEU A 41 -7.72 0.92 16.57
N PRO A 42 -7.69 1.31 15.28
CA PRO A 42 -8.29 0.53 14.19
C PRO A 42 -7.75 -0.90 14.08
N VAL A 43 -6.44 -1.11 14.28
CA VAL A 43 -5.85 -2.46 14.27
C VAL A 43 -6.40 -3.30 15.41
N LEU A 44 -6.49 -2.76 16.63
CA LEU A 44 -7.07 -3.48 17.76
C LEU A 44 -8.56 -3.81 17.54
N ILE A 45 -9.31 -2.89 16.93
CA ILE A 45 -10.70 -3.14 16.54
C ILE A 45 -10.78 -4.25 15.49
N ALA A 46 -9.95 -4.21 14.44
CA ALA A 46 -9.92 -5.24 13.41
C ALA A 46 -9.56 -6.62 14.00
N VAL A 47 -8.58 -6.67 14.91
CA VAL A 47 -8.23 -7.89 15.65
C VAL A 47 -9.38 -8.36 16.54
N TRP A 48 -10.08 -7.46 17.23
CA TRP A 48 -11.25 -7.87 18.01
C TRP A 48 -12.37 -8.42 17.11
N LEU A 49 -12.57 -7.81 15.95
CA LEU A 49 -13.59 -8.21 14.98
C LEU A 49 -13.35 -9.60 14.39
N THR A 50 -12.10 -10.07 14.27
CA THR A 50 -11.85 -11.45 13.81
C THR A 50 -12.42 -12.51 14.75
N PHE A 51 -12.68 -12.16 16.02
CA PHE A 51 -13.33 -13.06 16.98
C PHE A 51 -14.85 -12.88 17.07
N THR A 52 -15.43 -12.04 16.21
CA THR A 52 -16.87 -11.76 16.19
C THR A 52 -17.50 -12.06 14.84
N ASP A 53 -18.72 -12.57 14.85
CA ASP A 53 -19.61 -12.59 13.70
C ASP A 53 -20.29 -11.22 13.62
N TRP A 54 -19.88 -10.42 12.64
CA TRP A 54 -20.39 -9.08 12.42
C TRP A 54 -20.62 -8.81 10.93
N ASN A 55 -21.86 -8.50 10.58
CA ASN A 55 -22.30 -8.25 9.20
C ASN A 55 -22.79 -6.80 8.98
N LEU A 56 -22.37 -5.87 9.84
CA LEU A 56 -22.76 -4.44 9.88
C LEU A 56 -24.24 -4.16 10.18
N ILE A 57 -25.14 -5.11 9.93
CA ILE A 57 -26.59 -4.97 10.14
C ILE A 57 -26.98 -5.39 11.56
N ARG A 58 -26.38 -6.46 12.08
CA ARG A 58 -26.64 -7.01 13.41
C ARG A 58 -25.54 -6.60 14.39
N PRO A 59 -25.83 -6.53 15.70
CA PRO A 59 -24.78 -6.33 16.70
C PRO A 59 -23.75 -7.46 16.62
N PRO A 60 -22.45 -7.16 16.82
CA PRO A 60 -21.37 -8.14 16.74
C PRO A 60 -21.57 -9.24 17.80
N ARG A 61 -21.53 -10.50 17.38
CA ARG A 61 -21.64 -11.66 18.28
C ARG A 61 -20.27 -12.30 18.44
N TYR A 62 -19.81 -12.50 19.66
CA TYR A 62 -18.54 -13.21 19.89
C TYR A 62 -18.66 -14.69 19.49
N VAL A 63 -17.78 -15.13 18.60
CA VAL A 63 -17.71 -16.51 18.05
C VAL A 63 -16.34 -17.17 18.31
N GLY A 64 -15.45 -16.50 19.04
CA GLY A 64 -14.12 -17.04 19.36
C GLY A 64 -13.26 -17.22 18.10
N LEU A 65 -12.70 -18.40 17.88
CA LEU A 65 -11.78 -18.69 16.77
C LEU A 65 -12.47 -19.21 15.50
N GLU A 66 -13.80 -19.24 15.47
CA GLU A 66 -14.58 -19.87 14.39
C GLU A 66 -14.22 -19.30 13.00
N ASN A 67 -14.16 -17.97 12.86
CA ASN A 67 -13.80 -17.31 11.61
C ASN A 67 -12.42 -17.76 11.08
N ILE A 68 -11.44 -17.95 11.97
CA ILE A 68 -10.08 -18.35 11.60
C ILE A 68 -10.04 -19.82 11.17
N LEU A 69 -10.79 -20.68 11.85
CA LEU A 69 -10.86 -22.12 11.53
C LEU A 69 -11.64 -22.41 10.24
N GLN A 70 -12.55 -21.51 9.85
CA GLN A 70 -13.31 -21.62 8.61
C GLN A 70 -12.52 -21.12 7.38
N MET A 71 -11.60 -20.16 7.53
CA MET A 71 -10.83 -19.59 6.41
C MET A 71 -10.15 -20.64 5.49
N PRO A 72 -9.44 -21.68 6.01
CA PRO A 72 -8.78 -22.66 5.14
C PRO A 72 -9.75 -23.57 4.38
N GLN A 73 -11.02 -23.63 4.78
CA GLN A 73 -12.06 -24.43 4.14
C GLN A 73 -12.63 -23.72 2.90
N ASP A 74 -12.42 -22.41 2.81
CA ASP A 74 -12.83 -21.62 1.65
C ASP A 74 -11.80 -21.76 0.51
N LYS A 75 -12.28 -22.17 -0.68
CA LYS A 75 -11.44 -22.26 -1.88
C LYS A 75 -10.94 -20.88 -2.33
N LEU A 76 -11.71 -19.83 -2.07
CA LEU A 76 -11.32 -18.46 -2.41
C LEU A 76 -10.15 -17.97 -1.56
N PHE A 77 -10.02 -18.43 -0.31
CA PHE A 77 -8.87 -18.11 0.54
C PHE A 77 -7.55 -18.54 -0.11
N TRP A 78 -7.46 -19.81 -0.53
CA TRP A 78 -6.26 -20.34 -1.19
C TRP A 78 -6.02 -19.71 -2.55
N GLN A 79 -7.09 -19.43 -3.31
CA GLN A 79 -6.97 -18.76 -4.60
C GLN A 79 -6.43 -17.33 -4.44
N ALA A 80 -6.96 -16.55 -3.50
CA ALA A 80 -6.49 -15.21 -3.21
C ALA A 80 -5.04 -15.22 -2.74
N LEU A 81 -4.69 -16.12 -1.82
CA LEU A 81 -3.31 -16.28 -1.35
C LEU A 81 -2.37 -16.62 -2.50
N LYS A 82 -2.73 -17.56 -3.37
CA LYS A 82 -1.95 -17.92 -4.56
C LYS A 82 -1.76 -16.72 -5.49
N VAL A 83 -2.82 -16.00 -5.82
CA VAL A 83 -2.75 -14.83 -6.72
C VAL A 83 -1.85 -13.75 -6.13
N THR A 84 -2.02 -13.42 -4.84
CA THR A 84 -1.18 -12.42 -4.16
C THR A 84 0.28 -12.88 -4.07
N SER A 85 0.55 -14.12 -3.67
CA SER A 85 1.91 -14.64 -3.58
C SER A 85 2.61 -14.67 -4.94
N VAL A 86 1.93 -15.14 -6.00
CA VAL A 86 2.46 -15.12 -7.37
C VAL A 86 2.72 -13.69 -7.81
N PHE A 87 1.74 -12.79 -7.66
CA PHE A 87 1.90 -11.38 -7.99
C PHE A 87 3.14 -10.79 -7.33
N THR A 88 3.27 -10.90 -6.00
CA THR A 88 4.39 -10.35 -5.23
C THR A 88 5.73 -10.98 -5.60
N LEU A 89 5.77 -12.30 -5.82
CA LEU A 89 7.00 -13.02 -6.17
C LEU A 89 7.58 -12.57 -7.52
N PHE A 90 6.72 -12.11 -8.45
CA PHE A 90 7.18 -11.59 -9.73
C PHE A 90 7.35 -10.07 -9.72
N SER A 91 6.40 -9.32 -9.17
CA SER A 91 6.43 -7.86 -9.21
C SER A 91 7.60 -7.29 -8.40
N VAL A 92 7.84 -7.77 -7.18
CA VAL A 92 8.88 -7.21 -6.30
C VAL A 92 10.29 -7.37 -6.88
N PRO A 93 10.74 -8.57 -7.28
CA PRO A 93 12.07 -8.72 -7.87
C PRO A 93 12.22 -7.94 -9.18
N LEU A 94 11.17 -7.91 -10.01
CA LEU A 94 11.21 -7.20 -11.29
C LEU A 94 11.33 -5.68 -11.07
N SER A 95 10.55 -5.11 -10.15
CA SER A 95 10.66 -3.70 -9.76
C SER A 95 12.05 -3.38 -9.21
N LEU A 96 12.64 -4.26 -8.40
CA LEU A 96 13.99 -4.07 -7.86
C LEU A 96 15.05 -4.12 -8.96
N ILE A 97 15.00 -5.10 -9.87
CA ILE A 97 15.96 -5.24 -10.97
C ILE A 97 15.86 -4.04 -11.91
N LEU A 98 14.66 -3.68 -12.34
CA LEU A 98 14.45 -2.56 -13.25
C LEU A 98 14.78 -1.23 -12.59
N GLY A 99 14.34 -1.00 -11.34
CA GLY A 99 14.66 0.20 -10.58
C GLY A 99 16.16 0.36 -10.35
N PHE A 100 16.86 -0.72 -10.03
CA PHE A 100 18.32 -0.71 -9.88
C PHE A 100 19.04 -0.46 -11.22
N ALA A 101 18.61 -1.11 -12.30
CA ALA A 101 19.17 -0.90 -13.63
C ALA A 101 18.99 0.56 -14.11
N LEU A 102 17.79 1.13 -13.90
CA LEU A 102 17.50 2.52 -14.21
C LEU A 102 18.31 3.48 -13.33
N ALA A 103 18.46 3.19 -12.04
CA ALA A 103 19.30 3.97 -11.13
C ALA A 103 20.77 4.00 -11.58
N LEU A 104 21.32 2.86 -12.01
CA LEU A 104 22.67 2.79 -12.58
C LEU A 104 22.79 3.62 -13.86
N LEU A 105 21.80 3.53 -14.76
CA LEU A 105 21.77 4.33 -15.99
C LEU A 105 21.74 5.84 -15.67
N MET A 106 20.97 6.24 -14.67
CA MET A 106 20.85 7.62 -14.19
C MET A 106 22.09 8.15 -13.43
N ASN A 107 23.02 7.26 -13.09
CA ASN A 107 24.28 7.62 -12.45
C ASN A 107 25.41 7.88 -13.47
N THR A 108 25.17 7.65 -14.76
CA THR A 108 26.18 7.88 -15.81
C THR A 108 26.23 9.35 -16.24
N LYS A 109 27.42 9.90 -16.51
CA LYS A 109 27.60 11.31 -16.92
C LYS A 109 27.36 11.53 -18.42
N VAL A 110 26.16 11.20 -18.91
CA VAL A 110 25.76 11.39 -20.32
C VAL A 110 25.00 12.70 -20.54
N ARG A 111 25.17 13.29 -21.73
CA ARG A 111 24.37 14.44 -22.19
C ARG A 111 22.92 13.98 -22.38
N GLY A 112 21.95 14.76 -21.86
CA GLY A 112 20.52 14.44 -21.92
C GLY A 112 19.93 13.78 -20.66
N ILE A 113 20.73 13.58 -19.61
CA ILE A 113 20.26 12.92 -18.38
C ILE A 113 19.12 13.65 -17.69
N SER A 114 19.05 14.98 -17.78
CA SER A 114 17.96 15.77 -17.19
C SER A 114 16.60 15.37 -17.77
N LEU A 115 16.50 15.20 -19.10
CA LEU A 115 15.28 14.76 -19.77
C LEU A 115 14.90 13.35 -19.33
N PHE A 116 15.87 12.43 -19.26
CA PHE A 116 15.65 11.07 -18.80
C PHE A 116 15.08 11.03 -17.37
N ARG A 117 15.63 11.84 -16.45
CA ARG A 117 15.11 11.96 -15.08
C ARG A 117 13.66 12.44 -15.09
N THR A 118 13.34 13.48 -15.87
CA THR A 118 11.98 14.02 -15.95
C THR A 118 10.97 12.97 -16.42
N VAL A 119 11.28 12.24 -17.49
CA VAL A 119 10.38 11.19 -18.02
C VAL A 119 10.21 10.05 -17.01
N TYR A 120 11.30 9.62 -16.37
CA TYR A 120 11.25 8.54 -15.38
C TYR A 120 10.46 8.92 -14.12
N TYR A 121 10.55 10.16 -13.65
CA TYR A 121 9.79 10.62 -12.47
C TYR A 121 8.36 11.04 -12.79
N LEU A 122 7.99 11.18 -14.08
CA LEU A 122 6.64 11.58 -14.46
C LEU A 122 5.56 10.68 -13.85
N PRO A 123 5.67 9.34 -13.89
CA PRO A 123 4.66 8.43 -13.35
C PRO A 123 4.41 8.57 -11.85
N SER A 124 5.44 8.88 -11.05
CA SER A 124 5.31 8.97 -9.59
C SER A 124 4.54 10.21 -9.12
N ILE A 125 4.38 11.19 -10.02
CA ILE A 125 3.60 12.41 -9.78
C ILE A 125 2.14 12.22 -10.24
N VAL A 126 1.86 11.23 -11.10
CA VAL A 126 0.50 10.96 -11.57
C VAL A 126 -0.35 10.37 -10.43
N PRO A 127 -1.53 10.94 -10.14
CA PRO A 127 -2.43 10.40 -9.11
C PRO A 127 -2.81 8.94 -9.41
N ALA A 128 -2.90 8.10 -8.37
CA ALA A 128 -3.20 6.67 -8.52
C ALA A 128 -4.48 6.40 -9.32
N VAL A 129 -5.53 7.22 -9.12
CA VAL A 129 -6.80 7.11 -9.86
C VAL A 129 -6.60 7.40 -11.35
N ALA A 130 -5.85 8.45 -11.69
CA ALA A 130 -5.55 8.79 -13.08
C ALA A 130 -4.69 7.70 -13.76
N SER A 131 -3.69 7.18 -13.05
CA SER A 131 -2.88 6.04 -13.50
C SER A 131 -3.75 4.80 -13.78
N ALA A 132 -4.72 4.49 -12.91
CA ALA A 132 -5.63 3.37 -13.12
C ALA A 132 -6.52 3.54 -14.37
N VAL A 133 -7.05 4.74 -14.60
CA VAL A 133 -7.85 5.04 -15.80
C VAL A 133 -6.99 4.95 -17.07
N LEU A 134 -5.77 5.49 -17.03
CA LEU A 134 -4.82 5.41 -18.14
C LEU A 134 -4.49 3.95 -18.50
N TRP A 135 -4.19 3.11 -17.50
CA TRP A 135 -3.93 1.70 -17.73
C TRP A 135 -5.17 0.94 -18.21
N ALA A 136 -6.36 1.23 -17.70
CA ALA A 136 -7.61 0.66 -18.21
C ALA A 136 -7.84 1.00 -19.69
N TRP A 137 -7.44 2.20 -20.13
CA TRP A 137 -7.47 2.59 -21.53
C TRP A 137 -6.41 1.86 -22.38
N ILE A 138 -5.17 1.76 -21.89
CA ILE A 138 -4.07 1.06 -22.56
C ILE A 138 -4.37 -0.44 -22.74
N PHE A 139 -4.95 -1.07 -21.72
CA PHE A 139 -5.31 -2.49 -21.71
C PHE A 139 -6.66 -2.80 -22.37
N ASN A 140 -7.35 -1.80 -22.92
CA ASN A 140 -8.64 -2.02 -23.55
C ASN A 140 -8.55 -3.03 -24.72
N THR A 141 -9.52 -3.93 -24.80
CA THR A 141 -9.54 -5.02 -25.78
C THR A 141 -9.76 -4.55 -27.22
N GLU A 142 -10.53 -3.49 -27.43
CA GLU A 142 -10.92 -3.02 -28.77
C GLU A 142 -9.97 -1.94 -29.30
N PHE A 143 -9.69 -0.92 -28.49
CA PHE A 143 -8.95 0.28 -28.89
C PHE A 143 -7.67 0.53 -28.07
N GLY A 144 -7.28 -0.42 -27.20
CA GLY A 144 -6.11 -0.24 -26.34
C GLY A 144 -4.79 -0.22 -27.11
N LEU A 145 -3.89 0.67 -26.70
CA LEU A 145 -2.56 0.84 -27.29
C LEU A 145 -1.76 -0.47 -27.34
N LEU A 146 -1.84 -1.30 -26.30
CA LEU A 146 -1.15 -2.59 -26.28
C LEU A 146 -1.69 -3.54 -27.35
N ASN A 147 -3.01 -3.58 -27.56
CA ASN A 147 -3.60 -4.44 -28.59
C ASN A 147 -3.36 -3.93 -30.01
N VAL A 148 -3.09 -2.63 -30.20
CA VAL A 148 -2.59 -2.12 -31.48
C VAL A 148 -1.23 -2.73 -31.79
N LEU A 149 -0.31 -2.77 -30.81
CA LEU A 149 1.02 -3.38 -30.97
C LEU A 149 0.94 -4.89 -31.19
N VAL A 150 0.12 -5.61 -30.41
CA VAL A 150 -0.09 -7.06 -30.54
C VAL A 150 -0.61 -7.42 -31.93
N ARG A 151 -1.60 -6.66 -32.44
CA ARG A 151 -2.12 -6.85 -33.80
C ARG A 151 -1.09 -6.53 -34.88
N ALA A 152 -0.27 -5.49 -34.68
CA ALA A 152 0.81 -5.15 -35.61
C ALA A 152 1.87 -6.27 -35.71
N LEU A 153 2.06 -7.05 -34.65
CA LEU A 153 2.91 -8.24 -34.62
C LEU A 153 2.23 -9.49 -35.20
N GLY A 154 0.98 -9.40 -35.65
CA GLY A 154 0.23 -10.50 -36.28
C GLY A 154 -0.55 -11.40 -35.31
N PHE A 155 -0.62 -11.05 -34.02
CA PHE A 155 -1.34 -11.83 -33.01
C PHE A 155 -2.80 -11.36 -32.83
N PRO A 156 -3.72 -12.24 -32.37
CA PRO A 156 -5.08 -11.85 -32.02
C PRO A 156 -5.10 -10.87 -30.84
N LYS A 157 -6.17 -10.07 -30.74
CA LYS A 157 -6.36 -9.16 -29.60
C LYS A 157 -6.43 -9.94 -28.29
N ILE A 158 -5.78 -9.40 -27.26
CA ILE A 158 -5.71 -9.98 -25.92
C ILE A 158 -6.69 -9.23 -25.02
N ALA A 159 -7.49 -9.98 -24.27
CA ALA A 159 -8.43 -9.43 -23.31
C ALA A 159 -7.75 -9.23 -21.95
N TRP A 160 -6.78 -8.31 -21.89
CA TRP A 160 -5.85 -8.11 -20.78
C TRP A 160 -6.47 -8.10 -19.37
N LEU A 161 -7.64 -7.49 -19.21
CA LEU A 161 -8.34 -7.36 -17.92
C LEU A 161 -9.56 -8.30 -17.77
N GLN A 162 -9.92 -9.03 -18.82
CA GLN A 162 -11.12 -9.89 -18.85
C GLN A 162 -10.75 -11.37 -18.89
N ASP A 163 -9.53 -11.70 -19.31
CA ASP A 163 -8.98 -13.06 -19.31
C ASP A 163 -8.12 -13.29 -18.06
N PRO A 164 -8.44 -14.29 -17.21
CA PRO A 164 -7.63 -14.66 -16.05
C PRO A 164 -6.16 -14.94 -16.36
N GLN A 165 -5.82 -15.41 -17.57
CA GLN A 165 -4.44 -15.69 -17.97
C GLN A 165 -3.61 -14.41 -18.15
N TRP A 166 -4.23 -13.34 -18.62
CA TRP A 166 -3.56 -12.08 -18.95
C TRP A 166 -3.69 -11.00 -17.88
N THR A 167 -4.66 -11.15 -16.98
CA THR A 167 -4.92 -10.21 -15.90
C THR A 167 -3.71 -10.07 -14.96
N MET A 168 -3.06 -11.18 -14.59
CA MET A 168 -1.88 -11.12 -13.71
C MET A 168 -0.69 -10.40 -14.35
N PRO A 169 -0.26 -10.73 -15.59
CA PRO A 169 0.73 -9.92 -16.32
C PRO A 169 0.37 -8.44 -16.44
N ALA A 170 -0.90 -8.11 -16.69
CA ALA A 170 -1.37 -6.73 -16.79
C ALA A 170 -1.14 -5.95 -15.48
N PHE A 171 -1.50 -6.54 -14.33
CA PHE A 171 -1.25 -5.94 -13.02
C PHE A 171 0.24 -5.82 -12.70
N ILE A 172 1.07 -6.80 -13.09
CA ILE A 172 2.53 -6.70 -12.90
C ILE A 172 3.07 -5.53 -13.71
N MET A 173 2.72 -5.39 -15.00
CA MET A 173 3.15 -4.25 -15.83
C MET A 173 2.71 -2.90 -15.25
N MET A 174 1.47 -2.82 -14.78
CA MET A 174 0.96 -1.62 -14.11
C MET A 174 1.73 -1.29 -12.81
N SER A 175 2.14 -2.31 -12.05
CA SER A 175 2.94 -2.12 -10.83
C SER A 175 4.36 -1.60 -11.09
N LEU A 176 4.89 -1.79 -12.30
CA LEU A 176 6.20 -1.27 -12.70
C LEU A 176 6.14 0.20 -13.13
N TRP A 177 4.94 0.77 -13.25
CA TRP A 177 4.74 2.15 -13.68
C TRP A 177 5.26 3.17 -12.67
N THR A 178 5.32 2.82 -11.38
CA THR A 178 5.71 3.72 -10.27
C THR A 178 7.02 3.28 -9.63
#